data_AF-A0A9P5LJG4-F1
#
_entry.id   AF-A0A9P5LJG4-F1
#
_cell.length_a   1.000
_cell.length_b   1.000
_cell.length_c   1.000
_cell.angle_alpha   90.00
_cell.angle_beta   90.00
_cell.angle_gamma   90.00
#
_symmetry.space_group_name_H-M   'P 1'
#
loop_
_entity.id
_entity.type
_entity.pdbx_description
1 polymer ?
#
loop_
_entity_poly.entity_id
_entity_poly.type
_entity_poly.pdbx_seq_one_letter_code
_entity_poly.pdbx_strand_id
1 'polypeptide(L)'
;MLSFLRAPLPPKTDRASDNPIVYEDGASYLEFRTSPESNYLLRNQHPPFDKENPSIMVPPFHYHIHQTEHFRIVSGEFHLFKDTADIPWKTLSADDPNGLKTAFIPPMQYHTINNASTTEPLVLDVSLTPEDVEGEERFFRNFFGYLDDCRKAGQKPSFFQLMVFLQSSDTPLGLPIAPKWLGIAASHLFMHGMGFFGRWILGYRSTYEEYYVEKKAV
;
A
#
# COMPACT_ATOMS: atom_id res chain seq x y z
N MET A 1 4.98 12.14 26.12
CA MET A 1 4.61 12.29 24.69
C MET A 1 4.26 13.74 24.42
N LEU A 2 4.77 14.32 23.34
CA LEU A 2 4.48 15.68 22.86
C LEU A 2 3.32 15.65 21.85
N SER A 3 2.26 14.91 22.15
CA SER A 3 1.14 14.68 21.23
C SER A 3 0.35 15.94 20.88
N PHE A 4 0.49 17.02 21.64
CA PHE A 4 -0.08 18.33 21.31
C PHE A 4 0.59 19.00 20.10
N LEU A 5 1.79 18.54 19.68
CA LEU A 5 2.45 18.98 18.45
C LEU A 5 2.01 18.17 17.21
N ARG A 6 1.21 17.13 17.42
CA ARG A 6 0.72 16.25 16.36
C ARG A 6 -0.35 16.97 15.53
N ALA A 7 -0.33 16.77 14.22
CA ALA A 7 -1.44 17.18 13.37
C ALA A 7 -2.75 16.50 13.83
N PRO A 8 -3.92 17.16 13.67
CA PRO A 8 -5.19 16.51 13.96
C PRO A 8 -5.34 15.26 13.08
N LEU A 9 -5.91 14.21 13.66
CA LEU A 9 -6.30 13.03 12.88
C LEU A 9 -7.64 13.32 12.19
N PRO A 10 -7.89 12.77 10.99
CA PRO A 10 -9.21 12.84 10.39
C PRO A 10 -10.23 12.07 11.25
N PRO A 11 -11.53 12.39 11.13
CA PRO A 11 -12.58 11.48 11.60
C PRO A 11 -12.36 10.10 10.98
N LYS A 12 -12.29 9.06 11.81
CA LYS A 12 -12.01 7.70 11.34
C LYS A 12 -13.33 6.97 11.10
N THR A 13 -13.47 6.38 9.93
CA THR A 13 -14.64 5.58 9.58
C THR A 13 -14.45 4.17 10.13
N ASP A 14 -15.42 3.67 10.91
CA ASP A 14 -15.44 2.27 11.34
C ASP A 14 -15.70 1.35 10.14
N ARG A 15 -14.69 0.57 9.80
CA ARG A 15 -14.65 -0.38 8.67
C ARG A 15 -13.87 -1.64 9.01
N ALA A 16 -13.64 -1.90 10.29
CA ALA A 16 -12.80 -3.02 10.73
C ALA A 16 -13.38 -4.38 10.37
N SER A 17 -14.71 -4.48 10.24
CA SER A 17 -15.42 -5.68 9.81
C SER A 17 -15.62 -5.80 8.31
N ASP A 18 -15.32 -4.75 7.53
CA ASP A 18 -15.64 -4.72 6.11
C ASP A 18 -14.70 -5.63 5.31
N ASN A 19 -15.28 -6.37 4.37
CA ASN A 19 -14.58 -7.13 3.34
C ASN A 19 -15.55 -7.46 2.17
N PRO A 20 -15.37 -6.90 0.96
CA PRO A 20 -14.33 -5.94 0.59
C PRO A 20 -14.49 -4.60 1.33
N ILE A 21 -13.38 -3.88 1.49
CA ILE A 21 -13.36 -2.50 1.98
C ILE A 21 -13.40 -1.58 0.76
N VAL A 22 -14.38 -0.69 0.74
CA VAL A 22 -14.57 0.27 -0.35
C VAL A 22 -13.95 1.62 0.02
N TYR A 23 -13.19 2.20 -0.91
CA TYR A 23 -12.54 3.50 -0.77
C TYR A 23 -12.96 4.45 -1.89
N GLU A 24 -12.56 5.72 -1.79
CA GLU A 24 -12.70 6.69 -2.89
C GLU A 24 -14.13 6.79 -3.45
N ASP A 25 -15.10 6.78 -2.52
CA ASP A 25 -16.53 6.90 -2.82
C ASP A 25 -17.05 5.82 -3.80
N GLY A 26 -16.42 4.64 -3.78
CA GLY A 26 -16.77 3.50 -4.64
C GLY A 26 -15.83 3.27 -5.81
N ALA A 27 -14.85 4.16 -6.03
CA ALA A 27 -13.94 4.06 -7.19
C ALA A 27 -12.88 2.95 -7.02
N SER A 28 -12.50 2.62 -5.80
CA SER A 28 -11.54 1.56 -5.47
C SER A 28 -12.01 0.67 -4.33
N TYR A 29 -11.43 -0.53 -4.24
CA TYR A 29 -11.64 -1.43 -3.12
C TYR A 29 -10.43 -2.32 -2.87
N LEU A 30 -10.38 -2.88 -1.66
CA LEU A 30 -9.48 -3.95 -1.27
C LEU A 30 -10.28 -5.10 -0.64
N GLU A 31 -10.08 -6.31 -1.14
CA GLU A 31 -10.69 -7.54 -0.64
C GLU A 31 -9.60 -8.46 -0.10
N PHE A 32 -9.77 -8.93 1.14
CA PHE A 32 -8.93 -9.98 1.73
C PHE A 32 -9.52 -11.34 1.42
N ARG A 33 -8.74 -12.21 0.78
CA ARG A 33 -9.18 -13.52 0.31
C ARG A 33 -8.47 -14.61 1.11
N THR A 34 -9.26 -15.52 1.68
CA THR A 34 -8.76 -16.68 2.45
C THR A 34 -9.04 -18.00 1.75
N SER A 35 -9.35 -17.98 0.45
CA SER A 35 -9.69 -19.22 -0.27
C SER A 35 -8.44 -20.08 -0.48
N PRO A 36 -8.50 -21.38 -0.14
CA PRO A 36 -7.43 -22.33 -0.45
C PRO A 36 -7.09 -22.42 -1.95
N GLU A 37 -8.00 -21.97 -2.82
CA GLU A 37 -7.84 -22.00 -4.27
C GLU A 37 -7.13 -20.75 -4.83
N SER A 38 -6.97 -19.69 -4.03
CA SER A 38 -6.33 -18.44 -4.45
C SER A 38 -4.94 -18.32 -3.82
N ASN A 39 -3.89 -18.46 -4.64
CA ASN A 39 -2.50 -18.13 -4.23
C ASN A 39 -2.27 -16.61 -4.05
N TYR A 40 -3.34 -15.82 -4.02
CA TYR A 40 -3.34 -14.37 -3.89
C TYR A 40 -4.27 -13.98 -2.75
N LEU A 41 -3.70 -13.32 -1.73
CA LEU A 41 -4.36 -12.93 -0.49
C LEU A 41 -5.21 -11.66 -0.64
N LEU A 42 -4.88 -10.82 -1.62
CA LEU A 42 -5.53 -9.54 -1.84
C LEU A 42 -6.11 -9.48 -3.24
N ARG A 43 -7.28 -8.87 -3.37
CA ARG A 43 -7.79 -8.35 -4.63
C ARG A 43 -8.05 -6.86 -4.48
N ASN A 44 -7.45 -6.06 -5.35
CA ASN A 44 -7.60 -4.62 -5.32
C ASN A 44 -8.04 -4.07 -6.68
N GLN A 45 -9.01 -3.18 -6.64
CA GLN A 45 -9.40 -2.36 -7.79
C GLN A 45 -8.78 -0.98 -7.68
N HIS A 46 -8.22 -0.54 -8.80
CA HIS A 46 -7.71 0.81 -8.99
C HIS A 46 -8.62 1.51 -10.00
N PRO A 47 -9.02 2.77 -9.75
CA PRO A 47 -9.76 3.55 -10.73
C PRO A 47 -8.86 3.84 -11.96
N PRO A 48 -9.43 4.41 -13.03
CA PRO A 48 -8.63 4.94 -14.13
C PRO A 48 -7.54 5.89 -13.62
N PHE A 49 -6.36 5.85 -14.25
CA PHE A 49 -5.22 6.63 -13.79
C PHE A 49 -5.41 8.13 -14.07
N ASP A 50 -5.34 8.90 -13.01
CA ASP A 50 -5.24 10.37 -13.01
C ASP A 50 -3.86 10.74 -12.43
N LYS A 51 -3.05 11.45 -13.20
CA LYS A 51 -1.69 11.82 -12.79
C LYS A 51 -1.70 13.00 -11.80
N GLU A 52 -2.68 13.88 -11.96
CA GLU A 52 -2.88 15.07 -11.16
C GLU A 52 -3.47 14.72 -9.79
N ASN A 53 -4.32 13.68 -9.75
CA ASN A 53 -4.93 13.15 -8.54
C ASN A 53 -4.84 11.61 -8.48
N PRO A 54 -3.63 11.05 -8.25
CA PRO A 54 -3.47 9.61 -8.16
C PRO A 54 -4.35 9.01 -7.06
N SER A 55 -4.96 7.86 -7.37
CA SER A 55 -5.73 7.09 -6.39
C SER A 55 -4.88 6.74 -5.18
N ILE A 56 -5.52 6.63 -4.01
CA ILE A 56 -4.85 6.14 -2.79
C ILE A 56 -4.29 4.73 -2.98
N MET A 57 -4.82 3.96 -3.95
CA MET A 57 -4.37 2.61 -4.27
C MET A 57 -3.03 2.58 -4.99
N VAL A 58 -2.56 3.72 -5.53
CA VAL A 58 -1.21 3.86 -6.09
C VAL A 58 -0.23 4.00 -4.92
N PRO A 59 0.54 2.95 -4.57
CA PRO A 59 1.45 3.06 -3.46
C PRO A 59 2.57 4.04 -3.81
N PRO A 60 3.13 4.75 -2.81
CA PRO A 60 4.32 5.55 -3.05
C PRO A 60 5.46 4.65 -3.54
N PHE A 61 6.48 5.22 -4.17
CA PHE A 61 7.66 4.46 -4.56
C PHE A 61 8.34 3.87 -3.31
N HIS A 62 8.46 2.54 -3.24
CA HIS A 62 8.84 1.82 -2.03
C HIS A 62 9.55 0.49 -2.35
N TYR A 63 9.93 -0.25 -1.31
CA TYR A 63 10.35 -1.64 -1.40
C TYR A 63 9.95 -2.42 -0.15
N HIS A 64 9.95 -3.74 -0.26
CA HIS A 64 9.78 -4.66 0.88
C HIS A 64 11.14 -5.17 1.33
N ILE A 65 11.40 -5.17 2.64
CA ILE A 65 12.71 -5.61 3.15
C ILE A 65 12.89 -7.12 2.99
N HIS A 66 11.82 -7.89 3.24
CA HIS A 66 11.89 -9.35 3.33
C HIS A 66 11.00 -10.08 2.31
N GLN A 67 9.98 -9.42 1.78
CA GLN A 67 8.94 -10.07 0.99
C GLN A 67 9.16 -9.89 -0.52
N THR A 68 8.85 -10.94 -1.28
CA THR A 68 8.61 -10.86 -2.73
C THR A 68 7.13 -10.58 -2.93
N GLU A 69 6.80 -9.52 -3.66
CA GLU A 69 5.43 -9.17 -4.02
C GLU A 69 5.07 -9.76 -5.38
N HIS A 70 3.96 -10.49 -5.45
CA HIS A 70 3.45 -11.14 -6.65
C HIS A 70 2.17 -10.48 -7.11
N PHE A 71 2.05 -10.29 -8.42
CA PHE A 71 0.94 -9.62 -9.07
C PHE A 71 0.31 -10.55 -10.11
N ARG A 72 -1.01 -10.60 -10.16
CA ARG A 72 -1.78 -11.21 -11.26
C ARG A 72 -2.86 -10.25 -11.73
N ILE A 73 -2.84 -9.95 -13.02
CA ILE A 73 -3.90 -9.14 -13.63
C ILE A 73 -5.18 -9.95 -13.77
N VAL A 74 -6.30 -9.35 -13.37
CA VAL A 74 -7.64 -9.94 -13.46
C VAL A 74 -8.44 -9.28 -14.58
N SER A 75 -8.42 -7.95 -14.64
CA SER A 75 -9.04 -7.14 -15.70
C SER A 75 -8.33 -5.81 -15.87
N GLY A 76 -8.44 -5.19 -17.05
CA GLY A 76 -7.84 -3.89 -17.35
C GLY A 76 -6.36 -3.99 -17.71
N GLU A 77 -5.61 -2.90 -17.46
CA GLU A 77 -4.19 -2.78 -17.79
C GLU A 77 -3.38 -2.24 -16.61
N PHE A 78 -2.18 -2.76 -16.44
CA PHE A 78 -1.34 -2.58 -15.25
C PHE A 78 0.08 -2.19 -15.64
N HIS A 79 0.58 -1.10 -15.08
CA HIS A 79 2.00 -0.76 -15.15
C HIS A 79 2.71 -1.13 -13.85
N LEU A 80 3.85 -1.81 -13.99
CA LEU A 80 4.79 -2.09 -12.92
C LEU A 80 6.08 -1.34 -13.18
N PHE A 81 6.47 -0.50 -12.22
CA PHE A 81 7.69 0.29 -12.25
C PHE A 81 8.77 -0.37 -11.40
N LYS A 82 10.03 -0.30 -11.83
CA LYS A 82 11.16 -0.92 -11.13
C LYS A 82 12.38 -0.03 -11.21
N ASP A 83 13.02 0.25 -10.08
CA ASP A 83 14.18 1.15 -9.91
C ASP A 83 13.96 2.63 -10.28
N THR A 84 12.96 2.94 -11.11
CA THR A 84 12.47 4.28 -11.43
C THR A 84 10.93 4.25 -11.53
N ALA A 85 10.28 5.39 -11.27
CA ALA A 85 8.84 5.60 -11.48
C ALA A 85 8.53 6.32 -12.81
N ASP A 86 9.54 6.60 -13.65
CA ASP A 86 9.35 7.40 -14.87
C ASP A 86 8.83 6.57 -16.06
N ILE A 87 9.30 5.33 -16.18
CA ILE A 87 9.00 4.44 -17.30
C ILE A 87 8.59 3.07 -16.74
N PRO A 88 7.45 2.50 -17.18
CA PRO A 88 7.05 1.18 -16.72
C PRO A 88 8.08 0.13 -17.16
N TRP A 89 8.47 -0.73 -16.22
CA TRP A 89 9.31 -1.88 -16.50
C TRP A 89 8.53 -3.01 -17.18
N LYS A 90 7.26 -3.18 -16.79
CA LYS A 90 6.32 -4.10 -17.42
C LYS A 90 4.95 -3.46 -17.54
N THR A 91 4.26 -3.80 -18.62
CA THR A 91 2.82 -3.57 -18.79
C THR A 91 2.15 -4.93 -18.93
N LEU A 92 1.12 -5.19 -18.13
CA LEU A 92 0.27 -6.38 -18.27
C LEU A 92 -1.11 -5.90 -18.74
N SER A 93 -1.72 -6.64 -19.66
CA SER A 93 -3.09 -6.40 -20.10
C SER A 93 -3.88 -7.70 -19.96
N ALA A 94 -5.08 -7.63 -19.38
CA ALA A 94 -5.95 -8.79 -19.24
C ALA A 94 -6.44 -9.28 -20.62
N ASP A 95 -6.54 -8.38 -21.59
CA ASP A 95 -7.12 -8.65 -22.91
C ASP A 95 -6.09 -9.12 -23.94
N ASP A 96 -4.78 -8.99 -23.67
CA ASP A 96 -3.73 -9.53 -24.56
C ASP A 96 -3.62 -11.06 -24.40
N PRO A 97 -4.07 -11.89 -25.35
CA PRO A 97 -4.08 -13.35 -25.20
C PRO A 97 -2.67 -13.95 -25.13
N ASN A 98 -1.65 -13.24 -25.64
CA ASN A 98 -0.26 -13.69 -25.65
C ASN A 98 0.61 -12.97 -24.60
N GLY A 99 0.02 -12.01 -23.88
CA GLY A 99 0.69 -11.18 -22.90
C GLY A 99 0.93 -11.90 -21.58
N LEU A 100 1.91 -11.39 -20.82
CA LEU A 100 2.13 -11.83 -19.43
C LEU A 100 0.88 -11.48 -18.60
N LYS A 101 0.46 -12.44 -17.77
CA LYS A 101 -0.65 -12.25 -16.81
C LYS A 101 -0.18 -12.08 -15.37
N THR A 102 1.10 -12.34 -15.12
CA THR A 102 1.70 -12.26 -13.79
C THR A 102 3.05 -11.57 -13.82
N ALA A 103 3.41 -10.94 -12.72
CA ALA A 103 4.73 -10.35 -12.48
C ALA A 103 5.08 -10.46 -11.00
N PHE A 104 6.34 -10.27 -10.65
CA PHE A 104 6.76 -10.19 -9.26
C PHE A 104 7.90 -9.19 -9.07
N ILE A 105 8.05 -8.70 -7.85
CA ILE A 105 9.14 -7.85 -7.40
C ILE A 105 9.86 -8.53 -6.24
N PRO A 106 11.18 -8.81 -6.34
CA PRO A 106 11.94 -9.41 -5.25
C PRO A 106 12.14 -8.45 -4.09
N PRO A 107 12.59 -8.93 -2.91
CA PRO A 107 12.93 -8.07 -1.78
C PRO A 107 14.00 -7.05 -2.17
N MET A 108 14.02 -5.92 -1.46
CA MET A 108 15.02 -4.85 -1.63
C MET A 108 15.01 -4.20 -3.02
N GLN A 109 13.92 -4.36 -3.77
CA GLN A 109 13.74 -3.81 -5.10
C GLN A 109 12.76 -2.65 -5.06
N TYR A 110 13.21 -1.47 -5.45
CA TYR A 110 12.33 -0.31 -5.55
C TYR A 110 11.30 -0.51 -6.66
N HIS A 111 10.05 -0.19 -6.36
CA HIS A 111 8.93 -0.31 -7.26
C HIS A 111 7.75 0.58 -6.85
N THR A 112 6.83 0.76 -7.79
CA THR A 112 5.47 1.25 -7.59
C THR A 112 4.62 0.68 -8.73
N ILE A 113 3.31 0.88 -8.67
CA ILE A 113 2.35 0.41 -9.65
C ILE A 113 1.33 1.50 -9.95
N ASN A 114 0.75 1.49 -11.14
CA ASN A 114 -0.50 2.19 -11.40
C ASN A 114 -1.34 1.46 -12.45
N ASN A 115 -2.60 1.86 -12.55
CA ASN A 115 -3.42 1.53 -13.70
C ASN A 115 -2.80 2.15 -14.96
N ALA A 116 -2.69 1.38 -16.04
CA ALA A 116 -2.15 1.87 -17.31
C ALA A 116 -3.21 2.62 -18.14
N SER A 117 -4.50 2.35 -17.87
CA SER A 117 -5.62 3.01 -18.54
C SER A 117 -6.03 4.29 -17.84
N THR A 118 -6.37 5.31 -18.61
CA THR A 118 -6.97 6.57 -18.12
C THR A 118 -8.50 6.57 -18.22
N THR A 119 -9.12 5.48 -18.71
CA THR A 119 -10.57 5.37 -18.88
C THR A 119 -11.19 4.16 -18.21
N GLU A 120 -10.46 3.04 -18.09
CA GLU A 120 -10.97 1.78 -17.57
C GLU A 120 -10.35 1.46 -16.19
N PRO A 121 -11.10 0.81 -15.28
CA PRO A 121 -10.55 0.36 -14.01
C PRO A 121 -9.62 -0.85 -14.19
N LEU A 122 -8.67 -0.99 -13.26
CA LEU A 122 -7.78 -2.15 -13.15
C LEU A 122 -8.22 -3.00 -11.96
N VAL A 123 -8.28 -4.32 -12.14
CA VAL A 123 -8.39 -5.29 -11.03
C VAL A 123 -7.15 -6.17 -11.02
N LEU A 124 -6.49 -6.23 -9.86
CA LEU A 124 -5.24 -6.93 -9.66
C LEU A 124 -5.34 -7.79 -8.39
N ASP A 125 -4.87 -9.03 -8.49
CA ASP A 125 -4.66 -9.92 -7.37
C ASP A 125 -3.20 -9.79 -6.89
N VAL A 126 -2.98 -9.71 -5.57
CA VAL A 126 -1.67 -9.49 -4.94
C VAL A 126 -1.42 -10.48 -3.80
N SER A 127 -0.18 -10.96 -3.67
CA SER A 127 0.31 -11.70 -2.50
C SER A 127 1.77 -11.36 -2.22
N LEU A 128 2.16 -11.51 -0.95
CA LEU A 128 3.52 -11.29 -0.48
C LEU A 128 4.09 -12.63 0.03
N THR A 129 5.36 -12.90 -0.24
CA THR A 129 6.03 -14.14 0.19
C THR A 129 7.36 -13.83 0.88
N PRO A 130 7.63 -14.35 2.10
CA PRO A 130 6.74 -15.15 2.94
C PRO A 130 5.49 -14.37 3.38
N GLU A 131 4.38 -15.08 3.58
CA GLU A 131 3.09 -14.50 3.96
C GLU A 131 3.08 -14.11 5.45
N ASP A 132 2.60 -12.91 5.76
CA ASP A 132 2.18 -12.50 7.09
C ASP A 132 0.73 -12.01 7.02
N VAL A 133 -0.20 -12.95 6.83
CA VAL A 133 -1.62 -12.66 6.57
C VAL A 133 -2.21 -11.65 7.57
N GLU A 134 -1.91 -11.82 8.86
CA GLU A 134 -2.44 -10.95 9.90
C GLU A 134 -1.78 -9.57 9.89
N GLY A 135 -0.45 -9.53 9.75
CA GLY A 135 0.30 -8.27 9.66
C GLY A 135 -0.05 -7.46 8.43
N GLU A 136 -0.19 -8.12 7.28
CA GLU A 136 -0.59 -7.54 6.00
C GLU A 136 -2.02 -7.00 6.08
N GLU A 137 -2.99 -7.78 6.58
CA GLU A 137 -4.37 -7.32 6.74
C GLU A 137 -4.45 -6.09 7.65
N ARG A 138 -3.75 -6.14 8.80
CA ARG A 138 -3.66 -5.01 9.73
C ARG A 138 -3.04 -3.78 9.07
N PHE A 139 -1.95 -3.94 8.33
CA PHE A 139 -1.28 -2.84 7.63
C PHE A 139 -2.20 -2.21 6.59
N PHE A 140 -2.73 -2.99 5.64
CA PHE A 140 -3.50 -2.46 4.52
C PHE A 140 -4.79 -1.78 4.97
N ARG A 141 -5.50 -2.36 5.95
CA ARG A 141 -6.69 -1.73 6.56
C ARG A 141 -6.37 -0.37 7.16
N ASN A 142 -5.29 -0.30 7.93
CA ASN A 142 -4.90 0.95 8.60
C ASN A 142 -4.37 2.00 7.63
N PHE A 143 -3.55 1.58 6.67
CA PHE A 143 -2.91 2.47 5.71
C PHE A 143 -3.93 3.10 4.76
N PHE A 144 -4.71 2.28 4.03
CA PHE A 144 -5.70 2.78 3.08
C PHE A 144 -6.93 3.39 3.78
N GLY A 145 -7.36 2.85 4.92
CA GLY A 145 -8.40 3.45 5.74
C GLY A 145 -8.06 4.89 6.16
N TYR A 146 -6.83 5.10 6.65
CA TYR A 146 -6.34 6.43 7.00
C TYR A 146 -6.24 7.37 5.80
N LEU A 147 -5.72 6.90 4.66
CA LEU A 147 -5.62 7.72 3.45
C LEU A 147 -6.99 8.16 2.95
N ASP A 148 -7.97 7.26 2.91
CA ASP A 148 -9.34 7.58 2.50
C ASP A 148 -10.05 8.53 3.47
N ASP A 149 -9.86 8.36 4.79
CA ASP A 149 -10.43 9.29 5.77
C ASP A 149 -9.78 10.68 5.71
N CYS A 150 -8.48 10.77 5.45
CA CYS A 150 -7.82 12.03 5.14
C CYS A 150 -8.42 12.68 3.88
N ARG A 151 -8.60 11.91 2.80
CA ARG A 151 -9.23 12.38 1.55
C ARG A 151 -10.64 12.91 1.80
N LYS A 152 -11.50 12.14 2.46
CA LYS A 152 -12.89 12.54 2.82
C LYS A 152 -12.94 13.81 3.65
N ALA A 153 -11.98 13.98 4.57
CA ALA A 153 -11.89 15.16 5.42
C ALA A 153 -11.23 16.38 4.75
N GLY A 154 -10.75 16.26 3.50
CA GLY A 154 -9.98 17.31 2.83
C GLY A 154 -8.64 17.61 3.53
N GLN A 155 -8.08 16.62 4.23
CA GLN A 155 -6.86 16.74 5.01
C GLN A 155 -5.70 16.05 4.32
N LYS A 156 -4.50 16.64 4.41
CA LYS A 156 -3.28 15.97 3.97
C LYS A 156 -2.90 14.88 4.97
N PRO A 157 -2.58 13.65 4.53
CA PRO A 157 -2.06 12.62 5.41
C PRO A 157 -0.81 13.10 6.17
N SER A 158 -0.73 12.80 7.46
CA SER A 158 0.46 13.14 8.23
C SER A 158 1.60 12.21 7.83
N PHE A 159 2.70 12.82 7.37
CA PHE A 159 3.92 12.10 7.04
C PHE A 159 4.38 11.15 8.14
N PHE A 160 4.35 11.58 9.41
CA PHE A 160 4.75 10.73 10.55
C PHE A 160 3.80 9.56 10.79
N GLN A 161 2.49 9.73 10.57
CA GLN A 161 1.54 8.61 10.67
C GLN A 161 1.78 7.58 9.56
N LEU A 162 2.05 8.03 8.34
CA LEU A 162 2.43 7.14 7.24
C LEU A 162 3.71 6.37 7.56
N MET A 163 4.73 7.03 8.11
CA MET A 163 5.98 6.36 8.51
C MET A 163 5.76 5.34 9.64
N VAL A 164 4.82 5.59 10.56
CA VAL A 164 4.45 4.60 11.60
C VAL A 164 3.81 3.36 11.00
N PHE A 165 2.97 3.51 9.97
CA PHE A 165 2.39 2.37 9.26
C PHE A 165 3.45 1.60 8.46
N LEU A 166 4.27 2.28 7.66
CA LEU A 166 5.32 1.65 6.87
C LEU A 166 6.37 0.94 7.76
N GLN A 167 6.69 1.51 8.92
CA GLN A 167 7.55 0.87 9.91
C GLN A 167 6.92 -0.41 10.48
N SER A 168 5.59 -0.52 10.55
CA SER A 168 4.92 -1.71 11.07
C SER A 168 4.82 -2.87 10.08
N SER A 169 5.13 -2.63 8.81
CA SER A 169 5.10 -3.62 7.73
C SER A 169 6.46 -3.82 7.04
N ASP A 170 7.53 -3.22 7.58
CA ASP A 170 8.87 -3.26 6.97
C ASP A 170 8.87 -2.87 5.47
N THR A 171 8.17 -1.77 5.16
CA THR A 171 7.96 -1.28 3.78
C THR A 171 8.51 0.16 3.60
N PRO A 172 9.83 0.37 3.52
CA PRO A 172 10.38 1.72 3.44
C PRO A 172 10.05 2.42 2.11
N LEU A 173 9.90 3.75 2.16
CA LEU A 173 9.88 4.58 0.95
C LEU A 173 11.22 4.49 0.23
N GLY A 174 11.19 4.39 -1.09
CA GLY A 174 12.39 4.36 -1.93
C GLY A 174 12.99 5.77 -2.04
N LEU A 175 14.12 5.99 -1.37
CA LEU A 175 14.94 7.18 -1.58
C LEU A 175 15.89 6.94 -2.77
N PRO A 176 15.78 7.71 -3.88
CA PRO A 176 16.57 7.50 -5.09
C PRO A 176 18.00 8.06 -4.94
N ILE A 177 18.75 7.51 -3.99
CA ILE A 177 20.15 7.87 -3.72
C ILE A 177 21.07 6.84 -4.39
N ALA A 178 22.05 7.32 -5.16
CA ALA A 178 23.09 6.49 -5.74
C ALA A 178 24.31 6.39 -4.81
N PRO A 179 24.95 5.21 -4.68
CA PRO A 179 24.57 3.92 -5.26
C PRO A 179 23.37 3.26 -4.54
N LYS A 180 22.65 2.35 -5.22
CA LYS A 180 21.39 1.73 -4.73
C LYS A 180 21.47 1.20 -3.29
N TRP A 181 22.56 0.56 -2.90
CA TRP A 181 22.73 0.02 -1.55
C TRP A 181 22.69 1.13 -0.47
N LEU A 182 23.21 2.32 -0.79
CA LEU A 182 23.18 3.47 0.11
C LEU A 182 21.77 4.03 0.20
N GLY A 183 21.05 4.12 -0.92
CA GLY A 183 19.63 4.49 -0.93
C GLY A 183 18.78 3.56 -0.09
N ILE A 184 19.00 2.25 -0.19
CA ILE A 184 18.30 1.24 0.61
C ILE A 184 18.57 1.48 2.10
N ALA A 185 19.84 1.60 2.50
CA ALA A 185 20.21 1.82 3.89
C ALA A 185 19.65 3.14 4.44
N ALA A 186 19.73 4.22 3.66
CA ALA A 186 19.16 5.51 4.02
C ALA A 186 17.64 5.45 4.18
N SER A 187 16.94 4.79 3.24
CA SER A 187 15.48 4.59 3.27
C SER A 187 15.04 3.84 4.53
N HIS A 188 15.77 2.77 4.86
CA HIS A 188 15.50 1.94 6.03
C HIS A 188 15.67 2.76 7.33
N LEU A 189 16.82 3.44 7.50
CA LEU A 189 17.08 4.30 8.66
C LEU A 189 16.08 5.45 8.77
N PHE A 190 15.72 6.05 7.64
CA PHE A 190 14.77 7.15 7.57
C PHE A 190 13.37 6.72 8.03
N MET A 191 12.87 5.58 7.53
CA MET A 191 11.60 5.01 7.98
C MET A 191 11.61 4.75 9.49
N HIS A 192 12.64 4.08 10.03
CA HIS A 192 12.67 3.80 11.46
C HIS A 192 12.78 5.06 12.31
N GLY A 193 13.60 6.04 11.90
CA GLY A 193 13.76 7.30 12.62
C GLY A 193 12.45 8.10 12.66
N MET A 194 11.79 8.26 11.51
CA MET A 194 10.54 9.02 11.41
C MET A 194 9.36 8.27 12.05
N GLY A 195 9.27 6.96 11.87
CA GLY A 195 8.27 6.11 12.52
C GLY A 195 8.43 6.11 14.05
N PHE A 196 9.66 6.01 14.55
CA PHE A 196 9.95 6.14 15.99
C PHE A 196 9.48 7.49 16.53
N PHE A 197 9.82 8.59 15.84
CA PHE A 197 9.39 9.92 16.24
C PHE A 197 7.86 10.03 16.24
N GLY A 198 7.20 9.55 15.18
CA GLY A 198 5.75 9.54 15.06
C GLY A 198 5.06 8.79 16.20
N ARG A 199 5.54 7.58 16.52
CA ARG A 199 4.94 6.72 17.53
C ARG A 199 5.21 7.21 18.95
N TRP A 200 6.48 7.49 19.29
CA TRP A 200 6.89 7.69 20.68
C TRP A 200 6.93 9.15 21.11
N ILE A 201 7.14 10.07 20.16
CA ILE A 201 7.14 11.51 20.46
C ILE A 201 5.76 12.10 20.21
N LEU A 202 5.19 11.88 19.01
CA LEU A 202 3.91 12.47 18.62
C LEU A 202 2.70 11.63 19.05
N GLY A 203 2.86 10.35 19.37
CA GLY A 203 1.76 9.49 19.82
C GLY A 203 0.83 9.00 18.70
N TYR A 204 1.33 8.87 17.47
CA TYR A 204 0.65 8.12 16.41
C TYR A 204 0.66 6.62 16.72
N ARG A 205 -0.27 5.86 16.13
CA ARG A 205 -0.42 4.42 16.36
C ARG A 205 -0.22 3.65 15.05
N SER A 206 0.32 2.44 15.15
CA SER A 206 0.41 1.49 14.03
C SER A 206 -0.92 0.83 13.70
N THR A 207 -1.87 0.86 14.65
CA THR A 207 -3.21 0.32 14.44
C THR A 207 -4.26 1.16 15.16
N TYR A 208 -5.45 1.23 14.56
CA TYR A 208 -6.66 1.87 15.07
C TYR A 208 -7.82 0.88 14.98
N GLU A 209 -8.63 0.81 16.02
CA GLU A 209 -9.73 -0.17 16.15
C GLU A 209 -10.80 0.02 15.07
N GLU A 210 -10.98 1.25 14.59
CA GLU A 210 -11.90 1.57 13.49
C GLU A 210 -11.47 0.93 12.15
N TYR A 211 -10.20 0.57 12.01
CA TYR A 211 -9.67 -0.05 10.79
C TYR A 211 -9.40 -1.54 10.96
N TYR A 212 -8.98 -1.97 12.15
CA TYR A 212 -8.64 -3.36 12.42
C TYR A 212 -8.88 -3.70 13.89
N VAL A 213 -9.63 -4.77 14.13
CA VAL A 213 -9.81 -5.36 15.46
C VAL A 213 -9.02 -6.66 15.52
N GLU A 214 -8.09 -6.74 16.46
CA GLU A 214 -7.32 -7.95 16.71
C GLU A 214 -8.27 -9.09 17.06
N LYS A 215 -8.21 -10.19 16.29
CA LYS A 215 -9.03 -11.36 16.56
C LYS A 215 -8.53 -11.97 17.87
N LYS A 216 -9.39 -12.03 18.89
CA LYS A 216 -9.06 -12.75 20.12
C LYS A 216 -8.69 -14.19 19.76
N ALA A 217 -7.51 -14.64 20.17
CA ALA A 217 -7.14 -16.05 20.08
C ALA A 217 -8.24 -16.87 20.77
N VAL A 218 -8.83 -17.80 20.01
CA VAL A 218 -9.81 -18.78 20.52
C VAL A 218 -9.05 -19.94 21.15
#